data_AF-A0A482X6D8-F1
#
_entry.id   AF-A0A482X6D8-F1
#
_cell.length_a   1.000
_cell.length_b   1.000
_cell.length_c   1.000
_cell.angle_alpha   90.00
_cell.angle_beta   90.00
_cell.angle_gamma   90.00
#
_symmetry.space_group_name_H-M   'P 1'
#
loop_
_entity.id
_entity.type
_entity.pdbx_description
1 polymer ?
#
loop_
_entity_poly.entity_id
_entity_poly.type
_entity_poly.pdbx_seq_one_letter_code
_entity_poly.pdbx_strand_id
1 'polypeptide(L)'
;MVWIQILLGIVSFLICNEVAIAFYIPGVAPVEFKAGAPIEVKAVKMTSTRTQLPYEYYSLPFCRPKNRTIYKSENLGEVLRGDRIVNTPYEVRMAEDVSCKLLCHSPDSPIHWTTEEQQKVVNRINHEYSVHLLVDNLPCATKVISSDDQYEHGYRLGFTDNGAFINNHLKLILHYHTVNDETYRVVGFEVEPLSIDLSELK
;
A
#
# COMPACT_ATOMS: atom_id res chain seq x y z
N MET A 1 -54.78 38.47 -10.25
CA MET A 1 -53.69 38.53 -9.24
C MET A 1 -53.24 37.16 -8.76
N VAL A 2 -54.15 36.20 -8.50
CA VAL A 2 -53.83 34.84 -8.01
C VAL A 2 -53.00 34.00 -8.99
N TRP A 3 -53.31 34.03 -10.29
CA TRP A 3 -52.59 33.27 -11.32
C TRP A 3 -51.11 33.67 -11.46
N ILE A 4 -50.80 34.95 -11.28
CA ILE A 4 -49.43 35.46 -11.33
C ILE A 4 -48.61 34.93 -10.14
N GLN A 5 -49.21 34.85 -8.95
CA GLN A 5 -48.55 34.29 -7.77
C GLN A 5 -48.32 32.79 -7.88
N ILE A 6 -49.25 32.04 -8.48
CA ILE A 6 -49.08 30.61 -8.74
C ILE A 6 -47.93 30.38 -9.74
N LEU A 7 -47.87 31.19 -10.80
CA LEU A 7 -46.84 31.07 -11.83
C LEU A 7 -45.45 31.45 -11.28
N LEU A 8 -45.36 32.49 -10.45
CA LEU A 8 -44.14 32.85 -9.71
C LEU A 8 -43.72 31.76 -8.73
N GLY A 9 -44.67 31.11 -8.04
CA GLY A 9 -44.40 29.99 -7.15
C GLY A 9 -43.83 28.77 -7.88
N ILE A 10 -44.40 28.43 -9.06
CA ILE A 10 -43.93 27.31 -9.89
C ILE A 10 -42.53 27.60 -10.45
N VAL A 11 -42.28 28.83 -10.91
CA VAL A 11 -40.94 29.24 -11.39
C VAL A 11 -39.91 29.21 -10.26
N SER A 12 -40.27 29.67 -9.06
CA SER A 12 -39.38 29.58 -7.89
C SER A 12 -39.08 28.13 -7.49
N PHE A 13 -40.05 27.22 -7.61
CA PHE A 13 -39.85 25.80 -7.32
C PHE A 13 -38.97 25.10 -8.36
N LEU A 14 -39.07 25.51 -9.63
CA LEU A 14 -38.21 24.99 -10.71
C LEU A 14 -36.76 25.47 -10.60
N ILE A 15 -36.51 26.70 -10.12
CA ILE A 15 -35.15 27.24 -9.92
C ILE A 15 -34.43 26.60 -8.72
N CYS A 16 -35.16 26.11 -7.72
CA CYS A 16 -34.58 25.43 -6.55
C CYS A 16 -34.18 23.96 -6.79
N ASN A 17 -34.47 23.39 -7.95
CA ASN A 17 -33.93 22.08 -8.33
C ASN A 17 -32.54 22.27 -8.95
N GLU A 18 -31.57 22.73 -8.15
CA GLU A 18 -30.18 22.50 -8.53
C GLU A 18 -29.96 20.99 -8.55
N VAL A 19 -29.62 20.48 -9.72
CA VAL A 19 -29.14 19.12 -9.87
C VAL A 19 -27.83 19.05 -9.09
N ALA A 20 -27.88 18.48 -7.88
CA ALA A 20 -26.69 18.22 -7.10
C ALA A 20 -25.80 17.26 -7.90
N ILE A 21 -24.73 17.78 -8.48
CA ILE A 21 -23.71 16.97 -9.14
C ILE A 21 -22.91 16.30 -8.02
N ALA A 22 -23.31 15.08 -7.64
CA ALA A 22 -22.54 14.25 -6.74
C ALA A 22 -21.27 13.81 -7.48
N PHE A 23 -20.12 14.38 -7.09
CA PHE A 23 -18.82 13.94 -7.58
C PHE A 23 -18.36 12.77 -6.71
N TYR A 24 -18.21 11.59 -7.32
CA TYR A 24 -17.57 10.47 -6.66
C TYR A 24 -16.06 10.76 -6.54
N ILE A 25 -15.55 10.73 -5.31
CA ILE A 25 -14.12 10.84 -5.06
C ILE A 25 -13.53 9.43 -5.23
N PRO A 26 -12.67 9.20 -6.25
CA PRO A 26 -11.97 7.93 -6.41
C PRO A 26 -11.18 7.61 -5.15
N GLY A 27 -11.26 6.35 -4.70
CA GLY A 27 -10.59 5.86 -3.49
C GLY A 27 -11.44 5.82 -2.20
N VAL A 28 -12.75 6.11 -2.27
CA VAL A 28 -13.65 6.09 -1.10
C VAL A 28 -14.56 4.86 -1.07
N ALA A 29 -15.05 4.37 -2.21
CA ALA A 29 -15.86 3.15 -2.22
C ALA A 29 -14.97 1.90 -2.08
N PRO A 30 -15.38 0.96 -1.24
CA PRO A 30 -14.67 -0.31 -1.09
C PRO A 30 -14.78 -1.15 -2.36
N VAL A 31 -13.70 -1.84 -2.71
CA VAL A 31 -13.71 -2.80 -3.80
C VAL A 31 -14.13 -4.16 -3.26
N GLU A 32 -15.09 -4.79 -3.94
CA GLU A 32 -15.50 -6.15 -3.66
C GLU A 32 -14.74 -7.13 -4.55
N PHE A 33 -14.10 -8.12 -3.93
CA PHE A 33 -13.33 -9.15 -4.59
C PHE A 33 -14.09 -10.49 -4.54
N LYS A 34 -13.88 -11.31 -5.57
CA LYS A 34 -14.28 -12.73 -5.54
C LYS A 34 -13.09 -13.58 -5.07
N ALA A 35 -13.35 -14.79 -4.58
CA ALA A 35 -12.30 -15.75 -4.28
C ALA A 35 -11.36 -15.95 -5.49
N GLY A 36 -10.05 -15.96 -5.26
CA GLY A 36 -9.01 -16.11 -6.28
C GLY A 36 -8.76 -14.87 -7.15
N ALA A 37 -9.50 -13.77 -6.95
CA ALA A 37 -9.26 -12.51 -7.66
C ALA A 37 -7.88 -11.94 -7.29
N PRO A 38 -7.13 -11.41 -8.27
CA PRO A 38 -5.82 -10.81 -8.00
C PRO A 38 -5.98 -9.50 -7.21
N ILE A 39 -5.18 -9.34 -6.17
CA ILE A 39 -5.09 -8.13 -5.35
C ILE A 39 -3.74 -7.46 -5.63
N GLU A 40 -3.79 -6.23 -6.10
CA GLU A 40 -2.57 -5.47 -6.37
C GLU A 40 -2.00 -4.87 -5.08
N VAL A 41 -0.80 -5.30 -4.70
CA VAL A 41 0.00 -4.59 -3.69
C VAL A 41 0.78 -3.48 -4.38
N LYS A 42 0.67 -2.27 -3.86
CA LYS A 42 1.34 -1.07 -4.38
C LYS A 42 2.31 -0.55 -3.32
N ALA A 43 3.37 0.12 -3.76
CA ALA A 43 4.29 0.81 -2.88
C ALA A 43 4.14 2.32 -3.07
N VAL A 44 4.10 3.06 -1.97
CA VAL A 44 3.86 4.51 -1.99
C VAL A 44 5.19 5.26 -1.89
N LYS A 45 5.84 5.16 -0.72
CA LYS A 45 7.09 5.86 -0.42
C LYS A 45 7.78 5.21 0.78
N MET A 46 8.97 5.68 1.07
CA MET A 46 9.68 5.41 2.31
C MET A 46 9.79 6.69 3.11
N THR A 47 9.47 6.64 4.39
CA THR A 47 9.64 7.77 5.32
C THR A 47 10.51 7.35 6.48
N SER A 48 11.09 8.31 7.19
CA SER A 48 11.95 8.05 8.33
C SER A 48 11.40 8.80 9.55
N THR A 49 11.55 8.21 10.73
CA THR A 49 11.27 8.88 12.02
C THR A 49 12.36 9.90 12.37
N ARG A 50 13.57 9.74 11.80
CA ARG A 50 14.76 10.56 12.08
C ARG A 50 14.92 11.72 11.12
N THR A 51 14.51 11.55 9.86
CA THR A 51 14.76 12.51 8.78
C THR A 51 13.45 12.93 8.11
N GLN A 52 13.38 14.17 7.65
CA GLN A 52 12.16 14.73 7.04
C GLN A 52 12.04 14.45 5.53
N LEU A 53 13.01 13.74 4.95
CA LEU A 53 13.05 13.50 3.50
C LEU A 53 12.44 12.13 3.15
N PRO A 54 11.28 12.11 2.46
CA PRO A 54 10.73 10.88 1.91
C PRO A 54 11.50 10.45 0.65
N TYR A 55 11.57 9.14 0.43
CA TYR A 55 12.19 8.57 -0.77
C TYR A 55 11.23 7.64 -1.50
N GLU A 56 11.43 7.51 -2.81
CA GLU A 56 10.66 6.58 -3.63
C GLU A 56 11.03 5.14 -3.30
N TYR A 57 10.06 4.22 -3.42
CA TYR A 57 10.28 2.80 -3.15
C TYR A 57 11.44 2.21 -3.97
N TYR A 58 11.46 2.43 -5.29
CA TYR A 58 12.51 1.93 -6.19
C TYR A 58 13.80 2.78 -6.19
N SER A 59 13.96 3.70 -5.23
CA SER A 59 15.27 4.34 -5.00
C SER A 59 16.30 3.37 -4.42
N LEU A 60 15.83 2.27 -3.81
CA LEU A 60 16.62 1.12 -3.43
C LEU A 60 16.52 0.02 -4.50
N PRO A 61 17.55 -0.83 -4.64
CA PRO A 61 17.60 -1.90 -5.64
C PRO A 61 16.70 -3.10 -5.26
N PHE A 62 15.41 -2.86 -5.09
CA PHE A 62 14.40 -3.90 -4.89
C PHE A 62 14.01 -4.61 -6.19
N CYS A 63 13.35 -5.76 -6.04
CA CYS A 63 12.72 -6.48 -7.14
C CYS A 63 11.75 -5.58 -7.92
N ARG A 64 12.03 -5.35 -9.20
CA ARG A 64 11.12 -4.64 -10.11
C ARG A 64 10.16 -5.62 -10.79
N PRO A 65 8.91 -5.21 -11.08
CA PRO A 65 7.96 -6.01 -11.83
C PRO A 65 8.46 -6.25 -13.26
N LYS A 66 8.21 -7.46 -13.80
CA LYS A 66 8.60 -7.86 -15.17
C LYS A 66 8.00 -6.94 -16.24
N ASN A 67 6.75 -6.50 -16.03
CA ASN A 67 5.97 -5.68 -16.96
C ASN A 67 6.16 -4.17 -16.79
N ARG A 68 7.37 -3.75 -16.36
CA ARG A 68 7.76 -2.34 -16.15
C ARG A 68 7.10 -1.70 -14.92
N THR A 69 7.77 -0.68 -14.37
CA THR A 69 7.24 0.14 -13.27
C THR A 69 6.23 1.14 -13.84
N ILE A 70 4.99 1.05 -13.36
CA ILE A 70 3.87 1.90 -13.73
C ILE A 70 3.54 2.76 -12.53
N TYR A 71 3.47 4.08 -12.75
CA TYR A 71 2.97 5.02 -11.76
C TYR A 71 1.44 5.00 -11.79
N LYS A 72 0.83 4.79 -10.63
CA LYS A 72 -0.63 4.89 -10.44
C LYS A 72 -0.89 6.08 -9.52
N SER A 73 -1.91 6.87 -9.80
CA SER A 73 -2.43 7.88 -8.87
C SER A 73 -3.85 7.45 -8.55
N GLU A 74 -4.19 7.20 -7.29
CA GLU A 74 -5.53 6.73 -6.93
C GLU A 74 -6.44 7.90 -6.53
N ASN A 75 -5.95 8.82 -5.69
CA ASN A 75 -6.76 9.94 -5.20
C ASN A 75 -6.09 11.32 -5.32
N LEU A 76 -6.90 12.38 -5.26
CA LEU A 76 -6.44 13.77 -5.34
C LEU A 76 -5.49 14.13 -4.18
N GLY A 77 -5.72 13.56 -2.99
CA GLY A 77 -4.88 13.79 -1.82
C GLY A 77 -3.44 13.28 -1.99
N GLU A 78 -3.25 12.16 -2.67
CA GLU A 78 -1.94 11.60 -3.03
C GLU A 78 -1.22 12.46 -4.04
N VAL A 79 -1.96 12.97 -5.04
CA VAL A 79 -1.41 13.90 -6.03
C VAL A 79 -0.91 15.17 -5.35
N LEU A 80 -1.70 15.76 -4.44
CA LEU A 80 -1.32 16.96 -3.70
C LEU A 80 -0.16 16.73 -2.73
N ARG A 81 -0.04 15.53 -2.15
CA ARG A 81 1.11 15.12 -1.33
C ARG A 81 2.36 14.80 -2.16
N GLY A 82 2.23 14.69 -3.48
CA GLY A 82 3.30 14.28 -4.38
C GLY A 82 3.69 12.82 -4.21
N ASP A 83 2.77 11.97 -3.72
CA ASP A 83 3.02 10.55 -3.54
C ASP A 83 3.13 9.86 -4.91
N ARG A 84 4.20 9.10 -5.10
CA ARG A 84 4.49 8.36 -6.34
C ARG A 84 4.20 6.88 -6.13
N ILE A 85 2.92 6.51 -6.23
CA ILE A 85 2.52 5.11 -6.05
C ILE A 85 2.94 4.31 -7.27
N VAL A 86 3.61 3.18 -7.01
CA VAL A 86 4.14 2.28 -8.03
C VAL A 86 3.64 0.86 -7.80
N ASN A 87 3.49 0.10 -8.89
CA ASN A 87 3.18 -1.32 -8.80
C ASN A 87 4.38 -2.12 -8.24
N THR A 88 4.07 -3.18 -7.51
CA THR A 88 5.05 -4.13 -6.98
C THR A 88 4.92 -5.49 -7.68
N PRO A 89 5.92 -6.37 -7.58
CA PRO A 89 5.83 -7.73 -8.12
C PRO A 89 5.08 -8.72 -7.19
N TYR A 90 4.47 -8.27 -6.09
CA TYR A 90 3.73 -9.16 -5.19
C TYR A 90 2.49 -9.72 -5.90
N GLU A 91 2.38 -11.04 -5.96
CA GLU A 91 1.23 -11.75 -6.50
C GLU A 91 0.36 -12.26 -5.35
N VAL A 92 -0.62 -11.44 -4.94
CA VAL A 92 -1.57 -11.79 -3.88
C VAL A 92 -2.94 -12.09 -4.52
N ARG A 93 -3.62 -13.12 -4.03
CA ARG A 93 -4.97 -13.49 -4.45
C ARG A 93 -5.91 -13.51 -3.25
N MET A 94 -7.16 -13.13 -3.50
CA MET A 94 -8.19 -13.09 -2.47
C MET A 94 -8.52 -14.50 -1.96
N ALA A 95 -8.55 -14.67 -0.63
CA ALA A 95 -8.87 -15.94 0.04
C ALA A 95 -7.97 -17.13 -0.35
N GLU A 96 -6.72 -16.86 -0.72
CA GLU A 96 -5.73 -17.89 -1.06
C GLU A 96 -4.45 -17.66 -0.24
N ASP A 97 -4.15 -18.60 0.66
CA ASP A 97 -2.94 -18.55 1.47
C ASP A 97 -1.75 -19.08 0.66
N VAL A 98 -0.80 -18.19 0.38
CA VAL A 98 0.44 -18.53 -0.32
C VAL A 98 1.56 -18.60 0.72
N SER A 99 2.24 -19.74 0.78
CA SER A 99 3.45 -19.90 1.61
C SER A 99 4.61 -19.06 1.07
N CYS A 100 5.78 -19.11 1.74
CA CYS A 100 6.96 -18.36 1.35
C CYS A 100 7.25 -18.53 -0.17
N LYS A 101 7.12 -17.43 -0.91
CA LYS A 101 7.32 -17.37 -2.36
C LYS A 101 8.34 -16.29 -2.70
N LEU A 102 9.35 -16.67 -3.46
CA LEU A 102 10.35 -15.72 -3.97
C LEU A 102 9.71 -14.78 -5.00
N LEU A 103 9.88 -13.47 -4.80
CA LEU A 103 9.34 -12.44 -5.70
C LEU A 103 10.11 -12.32 -6.99
N CYS A 104 11.43 -12.32 -6.88
CA CYS A 104 12.31 -12.18 -8.02
C CYS A 104 13.56 -13.03 -7.86
N HIS A 105 14.16 -13.33 -9.01
CA HIS A 105 15.28 -14.25 -9.14
C HIS A 105 14.98 -15.66 -8.63
N SER A 106 15.98 -16.52 -8.68
CA SER A 106 15.92 -17.90 -8.19
C SER A 106 16.94 -18.07 -7.07
N PRO A 107 16.81 -19.10 -6.22
CA PRO A 107 17.81 -19.40 -5.18
C PRO A 107 19.24 -19.45 -5.74
N ASP A 108 19.38 -19.86 -7.00
CA ASP A 108 20.67 -19.99 -7.70
C ASP A 108 21.26 -18.66 -8.21
N SER A 109 20.50 -17.55 -8.17
CA SER A 109 20.90 -16.24 -8.70
C SER A 109 20.49 -15.09 -7.76
N PRO A 110 21.10 -14.95 -6.57
CA PRO A 110 20.74 -13.91 -5.63
C PRO A 110 21.00 -12.51 -6.19
N ILE A 111 20.30 -11.51 -5.63
CA ILE A 111 20.55 -10.11 -5.98
C ILE A 111 21.91 -9.71 -5.41
N HIS A 112 22.85 -9.39 -6.30
CA HIS A 112 24.12 -8.81 -5.91
C HIS A 112 24.04 -7.29 -5.97
N TRP A 113 24.17 -6.64 -4.82
CA TRP A 113 24.29 -5.19 -4.75
C TRP A 113 25.74 -4.75 -4.95
N THR A 114 25.90 -3.65 -5.67
CA THR A 114 27.18 -2.93 -5.72
C THR A 114 27.50 -2.29 -4.36
N THR A 115 28.77 -1.96 -4.12
CA THR A 115 29.20 -1.31 -2.88
C THR A 115 28.44 0.00 -2.61
N GLU A 116 28.15 0.77 -3.66
CA GLU A 116 27.39 2.03 -3.55
C GLU A 116 25.93 1.79 -3.15
N GLU A 117 25.30 0.77 -3.72
CA GLU A 117 23.92 0.37 -3.38
C GLU A 117 23.82 -0.17 -1.96
N GLN A 118 24.78 -0.99 -1.55
CA GLN A 118 24.86 -1.50 -0.18
C GLN A 118 24.99 -0.34 0.82
N GLN A 119 25.87 0.62 0.56
CA GLN A 119 26.02 1.81 1.40
C GLN A 119 24.73 2.64 1.47
N LYS A 120 23.99 2.78 0.35
CA LYS A 120 22.68 3.45 0.34
C LYS A 120 21.68 2.71 1.23
N VAL A 121 21.56 1.39 1.10
CA VAL A 121 20.63 0.58 1.93
C VAL A 121 21.00 0.69 3.41
N VAL A 122 22.27 0.50 3.76
CA VAL A 122 22.76 0.61 5.15
C VAL A 122 22.48 2.00 5.73
N ASN A 123 22.72 3.05 4.94
CA ASN A 123 22.42 4.43 5.33
C ASN A 123 20.91 4.61 5.59
N ARG A 124 20.02 4.02 4.77
CA ARG A 124 18.57 4.05 5.03
C ARG A 124 18.17 3.28 6.28
N ILE A 125 18.77 2.13 6.53
CA ILE A 125 18.50 1.35 7.75
C ILE A 125 18.91 2.15 9.00
N ASN A 126 20.10 2.78 8.97
CA ASN A 126 20.59 3.61 10.07
C ASN A 126 19.73 4.85 10.33
N HIS A 127 19.07 5.38 9.31
CA HIS A 127 18.11 6.48 9.45
C HIS A 127 16.69 5.99 9.75
N GLU A 128 16.49 4.73 10.14
CA GLU A 128 15.18 4.18 10.54
C GLU A 128 14.09 4.43 9.50
N TYR A 129 14.38 4.15 8.22
CA TYR A 129 13.37 4.25 7.17
C TYR A 129 12.35 3.12 7.28
N SER A 130 11.07 3.48 7.18
CA SER A 130 9.93 2.59 7.04
C SER A 130 9.34 2.69 5.64
N VAL A 131 8.96 1.55 5.09
CA VAL A 131 8.36 1.40 3.77
C VAL A 131 6.85 1.37 3.89
N HIS A 132 6.17 2.17 3.06
CA HIS A 132 4.72 2.24 3.00
C HIS A 132 4.20 1.50 1.79
N LEU A 133 3.43 0.45 2.05
CA LEU A 133 2.66 -0.31 1.07
C LEU A 133 1.18 0.04 1.17
N LEU A 134 0.46 -0.23 0.08
CA LEU A 134 -0.95 0.09 -0.07
C LEU A 134 -1.66 -1.06 -0.80
N VAL A 135 -2.81 -1.47 -0.28
CA VAL A 135 -3.71 -2.45 -0.90
C VAL A 135 -5.13 -1.92 -0.78
N ASP A 136 -5.86 -1.80 -1.89
CA ASP A 136 -7.25 -1.28 -1.89
C ASP A 136 -7.44 0.02 -1.07
N ASN A 137 -6.50 0.96 -1.22
CA ASN A 137 -6.44 2.21 -0.45
C ASN A 137 -6.25 2.05 1.07
N LEU A 138 -6.03 0.83 1.56
CA LEU A 138 -5.64 0.55 2.94
C LEU A 138 -4.11 0.56 3.06
N PRO A 139 -3.55 1.36 3.97
CA PRO A 139 -2.12 1.35 4.20
C PRO A 139 -1.71 0.10 4.97
N CYS A 140 -0.46 -0.35 4.76
CA CYS A 140 0.08 -1.39 5.62
C CYS A 140 0.32 -0.88 7.04
N ALA A 141 0.06 -1.75 7.99
CA ALA A 141 0.40 -1.59 9.39
C ALA A 141 1.33 -2.72 9.85
N THR A 142 2.25 -2.42 10.76
CA THR A 142 3.06 -3.43 11.44
C THR A 142 2.72 -3.41 12.91
N LYS A 143 2.41 -4.57 13.50
CA LYS A 143 2.19 -4.69 14.94
C LYS A 143 3.51 -4.55 15.68
N VAL A 144 3.59 -3.59 16.60
CA VAL A 144 4.73 -3.43 17.50
C VAL A 144 4.51 -4.35 18.70
N ILE A 145 5.47 -5.23 18.97
CA ILE A 145 5.45 -6.10 20.14
C ILE A 145 5.79 -5.26 21.38
N SER A 146 4.79 -4.53 21.87
CA SER A 146 4.80 -3.78 23.12
C SER A 146 3.62 -4.24 23.99
N SER A 147 3.62 -3.87 25.27
CA SER A 147 2.59 -4.27 26.23
C SER A 147 1.16 -3.86 25.84
N ASP A 148 1.03 -2.84 24.99
CA ASP A 148 -0.20 -2.44 24.31
C ASP A 148 -0.06 -2.74 22.82
N ASP A 149 -1.09 -3.34 22.21
CA ASP A 149 -1.17 -3.64 20.77
C ASP A 149 -1.14 -2.35 19.92
N GLN A 150 0.06 -1.81 19.72
CA GLN A 150 0.31 -0.62 18.92
C GLN A 150 0.63 -0.99 17.48
N TYR A 151 0.08 -0.24 16.54
CA TYR A 151 0.32 -0.41 15.11
C TYR A 151 1.15 0.77 14.58
N GLU A 152 2.30 0.46 13.99
CA GLU A 152 3.09 1.42 13.23
C GLU A 152 2.62 1.43 11.76
N HIS A 153 2.61 2.62 11.16
CA HIS A 153 2.31 2.79 9.74
C HIS A 153 3.54 2.41 8.91
N GLY A 154 3.38 1.52 7.94
CA GLY A 154 4.51 0.97 7.20
C GLY A 154 5.18 -0.21 7.94
N TYR A 155 6.19 -0.78 7.30
CA TYR A 155 7.11 -1.73 7.95
C TYR A 155 8.53 -1.17 7.94
N ARG A 156 9.33 -1.47 8.96
CA ARG A 156 10.72 -1.00 9.02
C ARG A 156 11.55 -1.70 7.94
N LEU A 157 12.34 -0.93 7.18
CA LEU A 157 13.22 -1.48 6.14
C LEU A 157 14.20 -2.51 6.69
N GLY A 158 14.64 -2.31 7.93
CA GLY A 158 15.62 -3.13 8.60
C GLY A 158 15.84 -2.67 10.02
N PHE A 159 16.83 -3.26 10.67
CA PHE A 159 17.25 -2.92 12.03
C PHE A 159 18.77 -2.99 12.15
N THR A 160 19.30 -2.36 13.20
CA THR A 160 20.74 -2.33 13.47
C THR A 160 21.02 -3.10 14.76
N ASP A 161 21.74 -4.22 14.66
CA ASP A 161 22.16 -5.05 15.81
C ASP A 161 23.57 -5.63 15.58
N ASN A 162 24.63 -4.92 16.00
CA ASN A 162 26.03 -5.25 15.65
C ASN A 162 26.32 -5.31 14.13
N GLY A 163 25.44 -4.71 13.32
CA GLY A 163 25.44 -4.70 11.87
C GLY A 163 24.09 -4.20 11.37
N ALA A 164 24.00 -3.81 10.09
CA ALA A 164 22.73 -3.42 9.49
C ALA A 164 22.08 -4.63 8.81
N PHE A 165 20.88 -5.00 9.28
CA PHE A 165 20.08 -6.11 8.77
C PHE A 165 18.88 -5.57 8.00
N ILE A 166 18.60 -6.16 6.84
CA ILE A 166 17.43 -5.82 6.03
C ILE A 166 16.30 -6.82 6.29
N ASN A 167 15.08 -6.32 6.35
CA ASN A 167 13.88 -7.15 6.36
C ASN A 167 13.54 -7.54 4.92
N ASN A 168 14.02 -8.71 4.51
CA ASN A 168 13.85 -9.24 3.16
C ASN A 168 12.60 -10.12 3.00
N HIS A 169 12.08 -10.66 4.10
CA HIS A 169 10.88 -11.48 4.09
C HIS A 169 9.72 -10.70 4.70
N LEU A 170 8.65 -10.55 3.93
CA LEU A 170 7.44 -9.86 4.38
C LEU A 170 6.28 -10.85 4.38
N LYS A 171 5.73 -11.13 5.55
CA LYS A 171 4.48 -11.86 5.66
C LYS A 171 3.33 -10.86 5.58
N LEU A 172 2.62 -10.88 4.45
CA LEU A 172 1.49 -10.01 4.18
C LEU A 172 0.21 -10.66 4.71
N ILE A 173 -0.49 -9.98 5.61
CA ILE A 173 -1.72 -10.47 6.24
C ILE A 173 -2.86 -9.53 5.80
N LEU A 174 -3.80 -10.06 5.03
CA LEU A 174 -4.98 -9.31 4.60
C LEU A 174 -6.19 -9.76 5.42
N HIS A 175 -6.71 -8.84 6.22
CA HIS A 175 -7.97 -9.05 6.91
C HIS A 175 -9.11 -8.73 5.96
N TYR A 176 -10.12 -9.58 5.93
CA TYR A 176 -11.27 -9.40 5.06
C TYR A 176 -12.58 -9.71 5.78
N HIS A 177 -13.66 -9.12 5.26
CA HIS A 177 -15.04 -9.40 5.66
C HIS A 177 -15.81 -10.02 4.50
N THR A 178 -16.63 -11.02 4.79
CA THR A 178 -17.50 -11.70 3.83
C THR A 178 -18.91 -11.16 3.93
N VAL A 179 -19.48 -10.67 2.82
CA VAL A 179 -20.83 -10.09 2.81
C VAL A 179 -21.88 -11.17 2.51
N ASN A 180 -21.68 -11.98 1.46
CA ASN A 180 -22.63 -13.00 1.00
C ASN A 180 -21.96 -14.36 0.69
N ASP A 181 -20.90 -14.73 1.42
CA ASP A 181 -20.05 -15.93 1.19
C ASP A 181 -19.35 -16.04 -0.18
N GLU A 182 -19.73 -15.21 -1.15
CA GLU A 182 -19.12 -15.14 -2.49
C GLU A 182 -18.28 -13.87 -2.71
N THR A 183 -18.57 -12.82 -1.92
CA THR A 183 -17.92 -11.50 -2.00
C THR A 183 -17.10 -11.21 -0.75
N TYR A 184 -15.88 -10.76 -1.00
CA TYR A 184 -14.90 -10.47 0.01
C TYR A 184 -14.49 -9.01 -0.09
N ARG A 185 -14.42 -8.34 1.06
CA ARG A 185 -13.97 -6.97 1.17
C ARG A 185 -12.74 -6.92 2.06
N VAL A 186 -11.64 -6.37 1.57
CA VAL A 186 -10.44 -6.16 2.39
C VAL A 186 -10.74 -5.05 3.40
N VAL A 187 -10.44 -5.30 4.67
CA VAL A 187 -10.70 -4.37 5.78
C VAL A 187 -9.45 -4.01 6.57
N GLY A 188 -8.36 -4.77 6.40
CA GLY A 188 -7.09 -4.48 7.04
C GLY A 188 -5.93 -5.07 6.26
N PHE A 189 -4.79 -4.38 6.33
CA PHE A 189 -3.55 -4.81 5.72
C PHE A 189 -2.42 -4.72 6.75
N GLU A 190 -1.98 -5.87 7.22
CA GLU A 190 -0.88 -6.01 8.16
C GLU A 190 0.34 -6.64 7.47
N VAL A 191 1.53 -6.23 7.89
CA VAL A 191 2.80 -6.75 7.41
C VAL A 191 3.67 -7.11 8.61
N GLU A 192 4.12 -8.36 8.65
CA GLU A 192 5.14 -8.81 9.60
C GLU A 192 6.49 -8.90 8.86
N PRO A 193 7.42 -7.97 9.10
CA PRO A 193 8.73 -7.98 8.49
C PRO A 193 9.69 -8.90 9.24
N LEU A 194 10.44 -9.73 8.51
CA LEU A 194 11.46 -10.64 9.03
C LEU A 194 12.74 -10.51 8.21
N SER A 195 13.87 -10.72 8.87
CA SER A 195 15.18 -10.89 8.24
C SER A 195 15.51 -12.37 8.23
N ILE A 196 15.51 -12.98 7.04
CA ILE A 196 15.68 -14.42 6.84
C ILE A 196 16.96 -14.66 6.03
N ASP A 197 17.78 -15.59 6.48
CA ASP A 197 18.97 -16.04 5.74
C ASP A 197 18.55 -16.95 4.57
N LEU A 198 19.36 -17.02 3.51
CA LEU A 198 19.12 -17.91 2.37
C LEU A 198 18.91 -19.37 2.80
N SER A 199 19.59 -19.81 3.85
CA SER A 199 19.50 -21.17 4.40
C SER A 199 18.15 -21.53 5.04
N GLU A 200 17.32 -20.54 5.35
CA GLU A 200 16.01 -20.71 5.97
C GLU A 200 14.85 -20.72 4.96
N LEU A 201 15.13 -20.51 3.66
CA LEU A 201 14.15 -20.67 2.59
C LEU A 201 13.76 -22.15 2.46
N LYS A 202 12.59 -22.51 3.00
CA LYS A 202 11.94 -23.82 2.84
C LYS A 202 10.91 -23.83 1.72
#